data_AF-A0A0E4CRC2-F1
#
_entry.id   AF-A0A0E4CRC2-F1
#
_cell.length_a   1.000
_cell.length_b   1.000
_cell.length_c   1.000
_cell.angle_alpha   90.00
_cell.angle_beta   90.00
_cell.angle_gamma   90.00
#
_symmetry.space_group_name_H-M   'P 1'
#
loop_
_entity.id
_entity.type
_entity.pdbx_description
1 polymer ?
#
loop_
_entity_poly.entity_id
_entity_poly.type
_entity_poly.pdbx_seq_one_letter_code
_entity_poly.pdbx_strand_id
1 'polypeptide(L)' 'MFVRGAAQRKAAVICRRCPVVQECGAEALDNKVEFGIWGGMTERQRRALLKEHPDIASWTDFFDKRNARSVG' A
#
# COMPACT_ATOMS: atom_id res chain seq x y z
N MET A 1 -17.67 11.94 -7.01
CA MET A 1 -18.03 11.95 -5.58
C MET A 1 -16.81 11.51 -4.78
N PHE A 2 -16.10 12.42 -4.12
CA PHE A 2 -14.89 12.06 -3.36
C PHE A 2 -15.26 11.75 -1.91
N VAL A 3 -14.91 10.55 -1.44
CA VAL A 3 -15.09 10.18 -0.03
C VAL A 3 -14.22 11.10 0.83
N ARG A 4 -14.78 11.71 1.88
CA ARG A 4 -14.03 12.60 2.77
C ARG A 4 -12.78 11.88 3.30
N GLY A 5 -11.64 12.59 3.35
CA GLY A 5 -10.36 12.01 3.80
C GLY A 5 -10.42 11.36 5.20
N ALA A 6 -11.31 11.81 6.08
CA ALA A 6 -11.56 11.17 7.37
C ALA A 6 -12.13 9.74 7.25
N ALA A 7 -13.03 9.50 6.29
CA ALA A 7 -13.59 8.18 6.04
C ALA A 7 -12.57 7.26 5.35
N GLN A 8 -11.75 7.80 4.45
CA GLN A 8 -10.61 7.07 3.87
C GLN A 8 -9.60 6.61 4.93
N ARG A 9 -9.28 7.45 5.92
CA ARG A 9 -8.41 7.06 7.03
C ARG A 9 -9.03 5.97 7.90
N LYS A 10 -10.33 6.04 8.19
CA LYS A 10 -11.04 4.97 8.93
C LYS A 10 -10.97 3.65 8.17
N ALA A 11 -11.21 3.66 6.86
CA ALA A 11 -11.08 2.47 6.02
C ALA A 11 -9.65 1.91 6.01
N ALA A 12 -8.63 2.77 5.92
CA ALA A 12 -7.23 2.36 5.96
C ALA A 12 -6.86 1.64 7.26
N VAL A 13 -7.42 2.04 8.41
CA VAL A 13 -7.22 1.34 9.69
C VAL A 13 -7.79 -0.08 9.65
N ILE A 14 -8.96 -0.27 9.03
CA ILE A 14 -9.57 -1.59 8.86
C ILE A 14 -8.71 -2.46 7.94
N CYS A 15 -8.29 -1.91 6.79
CA CYS A 15 -7.46 -2.62 5.82
C CYS A 15 -6.14 -3.14 6.41
N ARG A 16 -5.57 -2.46 7.42
CA ARG A 16 -4.31 -2.89 8.07
C ARG A 16 -4.41 -4.20 8.84
N ARG A 17 -5.63 -4.66 9.16
CA ARG A 17 -5.87 -5.94 9.82
C ARG A 17 -6.06 -7.09 8.83
N CYS A 18 -6.05 -6.81 7.53
CA CYS A 18 -6.17 -7.83 6.49
C CYS A 18 -4.92 -8.71 6.50
N PRO A 19 -5.06 -10.06 6.48
CA PRO A 19 -3.90 -10.94 6.43
C PRO A 19 -3.04 -10.74 5.17
N VAL A 20 -3.66 -10.30 4.07
CA VAL A 20 -2.98 -10.06 2.78
C VAL A 20 -2.66 -8.58 2.54
N VAL A 21 -2.44 -7.81 3.62
CA VAL A 21 -2.23 -6.35 3.53
C VAL A 21 -0.97 -5.99 2.72
N GLN A 22 0.06 -6.83 2.76
CA GLN A 22 1.32 -6.55 2.05
C GLN A 22 1.16 -6.80 0.56
N GLU A 23 0.59 -7.94 0.19
CA GLU A 23 0.29 -8.37 -1.17
C GLU A 23 -0.67 -7.39 -1.84
N CYS A 24 -1.74 -7.00 -1.14
CA CYS A 24 -2.67 -5.96 -1.60
C CYS A 24 -1.97 -4.60 -1.80
N GLY A 25 -1.01 -4.27 -0.95
CA GLY A 25 -0.21 -3.06 -1.06
C GLY A 25 0.74 -3.09 -2.26
N ALA A 26 1.44 -4.22 -2.46
CA ALA A 26 2.34 -4.46 -3.58
C ALA A 26 1.59 -4.35 -4.91
N GLU A 27 0.50 -5.10 -5.05
CA GLU A 27 -0.33 -5.10 -6.26
C GLU A 27 -0.77 -3.69 -6.65
N ALA A 28 -1.17 -2.89 -5.66
CA ALA A 28 -1.60 -1.52 -5.91
C ALA A 28 -0.47 -0.57 -6.34
N LEU A 29 0.76 -0.80 -5.85
CA LEU A 29 1.92 0.02 -6.17
C LEU A 29 2.52 -0.39 -7.52
N ASP A 30 2.66 -1.69 -7.77
CA ASP A 30 3.15 -2.27 -9.03
C ASP A 30 2.26 -1.84 -10.21
N ASN A 31 0.93 -1.93 -10.05
CA ASN A 31 -0.03 -1.52 -11.07
C ASN A 31 -0.39 -0.03 -11.06
N LYS A 32 0.23 0.76 -10.18
CA LYS A 32 -0.04 2.21 -10.02
C LYS A 32 -1.54 2.53 -9.90
N VAL A 33 -2.27 1.72 -9.12
CA VAL A 33 -3.72 1.84 -8.96
C VAL A 33 -4.07 3.26 -8.50
N GLU A 34 -4.93 3.92 -9.26
CA GLU A 34 -5.18 5.35 -9.09
C GLU A 34 -6.05 5.67 -7.88
N PHE A 35 -7.03 4.83 -7.55
CA PHE A 35 -8.06 5.14 -6.55
C PHE A 35 -8.17 4.11 -5.43
N GLY A 36 -8.91 4.49 -4.38
CA GLY A 36 -9.26 3.60 -3.26
C GLY A 36 -8.19 3.47 -2.17
N ILE A 37 -8.45 2.56 -1.24
CA ILE A 37 -7.56 2.20 -0.12
C ILE A 37 -7.04 0.79 -0.36
N TRP A 38 -5.72 0.63 -0.35
CA TRP A 38 -5.08 -0.66 -0.58
C TRP A 38 -3.87 -0.79 0.34
N GLY A 39 -3.61 -2.00 0.85
CA GLY A 39 -2.50 -2.24 1.78
C GLY A 39 -2.46 -1.31 2.99
N GLY A 40 -3.62 -0.82 3.46
CA GLY A 40 -3.68 0.13 4.58
C GLY A 40 -3.19 1.55 4.24
N MET A 41 -3.09 1.89 2.96
CA MET A 41 -2.65 3.17 2.43
C MET A 41 -3.77 3.84 1.63
N THR A 42 -3.84 5.17 1.76
CA THR A 42 -4.63 6.02 0.86
C THR A 42 -3.91 6.23 -0.46
N GLU A 43 -4.65 6.60 -1.51
CA GLU A 43 -4.09 7.04 -2.79
C GLU A 43 -2.92 8.03 -2.61
N ARG A 44 -3.10 9.06 -1.79
CA ARG A 44 -2.06 10.08 -1.55
C ARG A 44 -0.79 9.48 -0.97
N GLN A 45 -0.92 8.50 -0.07
CA GLN A 45 0.23 7.82 0.52
C GLN A 45 0.96 6.95 -0.51
N ARG A 46 0.23 6.23 -1.37
CA ARG A 46 0.86 5.45 -2.45
C ARG A 46 1.60 6.34 -3.44
N ARG A 47 1.00 7.46 -3.86
CA ARG A 47 1.65 8.42 -4.77
C ARG A 47 2.93 9.00 -4.17
N ALA A 48 2.92 9.30 -2.86
CA ALA A 48 4.12 9.75 -2.17
C ALA A 48 5.21 8.67 -2.16
N LEU A 49 4.83 7.43 -1.83
CA LEU A 49 5.75 6.30 -1.77
C LEU A 49 6.40 5.98 -3.13
N LEU A 50 5.61 5.98 -4.21
CA LEU A 50 6.12 5.81 -5.58
C LEU A 50 7.06 6.96 -6.01
N LYS A 51 6.85 8.16 -5.50
CA LYS A 51 7.72 9.31 -5.77
C LYS A 51 9.03 9.23 -4.98
N GLU A 52 8.99 8.71 -3.76
CA GLU A 52 10.16 8.55 -2.89
C GLU A 52 11.05 7.38 -3.33
N HIS A 53 10.47 6.35 -3.95
CA HIS A 53 11.16 5.14 -4.40
C HIS A 53 10.99 4.88 -5.90
N PRO A 54 11.54 5.74 -6.78
CA PRO A 54 11.45 5.55 -8.22
C PRO A 54 12.29 4.36 -8.73
N ASP A 55 13.19 3.85 -7.91
CA ASP A 55 14.12 2.74 -8.21
C ASP A 55 13.52 1.35 -7.98
N ILE A 56 12.39 1.25 -7.26
CA ILE A 56 11.74 -0.03 -6.98
C ILE A 56 10.94 -0.48 -8.19
N ALA A 57 11.41 -1.54 -8.85
CA ALA A 57 10.76 -2.13 -10.02
C ALA A 57 9.67 -3.17 -9.67
N SER A 58 9.71 -3.74 -8.46
CA SER A 58 8.76 -4.75 -7.97
C SER A 58 8.53 -4.57 -6.48
N TRP A 59 7.33 -4.11 -6.13
CA TRP A 59 6.90 -3.89 -4.75
C TRP A 59 6.56 -5.20 -4.05
N THR A 60 6.13 -6.21 -4.80
CA THR A 60 5.97 -7.59 -4.32
C THR A 60 7.29 -8.10 -3.74
N ASP A 61 8.39 -8.05 -4.51
CA ASP A 61 9.71 -8.51 -4.05
C ASP A 61 10.24 -7.66 -2.88
N PHE A 62 9.97 -6.36 -2.90
CA PHE A 62 10.37 -5.45 -1.83
C PHE A 62 9.73 -5.82 -0.50
N PHE A 63 8.43 -6.12 -0.48
CA PHE A 63 7.74 -6.52 0.75
C PHE A 63 8.11 -7.93 1.19
N ASP A 64 8.32 -8.88 0.27
CA ASP A 64 8.75 -10.23 0.60
C ASP A 64 10.12 -10.24 1.28
N LYS A 65 11.08 -9.49 0.74
CA LYS A 65 12.42 -9.32 1.36
C LYS A 65 12.34 -8.70 2.74
N ARG A 66 11.41 -7.75 2.95
CA ARG A 66 11.19 -7.13 4.26
C ARG A 66 10.60 -8.11 5.26
N ASN A 67 9.61 -8.90 4.84
CA ASN A 67 8.98 -9.93 5.68
C ASN A 67 9.99 -11.01 6.08
N ALA A 68 10.82 -11.47 5.14
CA ALA A 68 11.86 -12.46 5.41
C ALA A 68 12.88 -11.97 6.46
N ARG A 69 13.19 -10.67 6.50
CA ARG A 69 14.07 -10.07 7.52
C ARG A 69 13.44 -9.97 8.90
N SER A 70 12.11 -9.85 9.00
CA SER A 70 11.41 -9.74 10.28
C SER A 70 11.13 -11.08 10.97
N VAL A 71 11.29 -12.20 10.27
CA VAL A 71 11.09 -13.56 10.81
C VAL A 71 12.42 -14.15 11.36
N GLY A 72 13.55 -13.44 11.22
CA GLY A 72 14.86 -13.83 11.72
C GLY A 72 15.21 -13.24 13.08
#